data_AF-A0A2E9B9Z2-F1
#
_entry.id   AF-A0A2E9B9Z2-F1
#
_cell.length_a   1.000
_cell.length_b   1.000
_cell.length_c   1.000
_cell.angle_alpha   90.00
_cell.angle_beta   90.00
_cell.angle_gamma   90.00
#
_symmetry.space_group_name_H-M   'P 1'
#
loop_
_entity.id
_entity.type
_entity.pdbx_description
1 polymer ?
#
loop_
_entity_poly.entity_id
_entity_poly.type
_entity_poly.pdbx_seq_one_letter_code
_entity_poly.pdbx_strand_id
1 'polypeptide(L)'
;MSGSYPDIAADWTQVLPNHDDTDGYHETSGTSFATPRTAGILSLVLTQLREISGDTGSGASEERGGQLVNGTNLSITNSQLRDALNLSAWYPSYSTWDPSSGTMPISPVAPCTQVGWGVVNMSNVEPLYEHLAGIETMPDRPADVVACMQLNQDMREAYWGS
;
A
#
# COMPACT_ATOMS: atom_id res chain seq x y z
N MET A 1 15.99 3.25 0.15
CA MET A 1 16.50 2.20 1.06
C MET A 1 15.57 1.00 1.02
N SER A 2 15.97 -0.08 0.34
CA SER A 2 15.37 -1.41 0.49
C SER A 2 15.96 -2.04 1.76
N GLY A 3 15.13 -2.45 2.71
CA GLY A 3 15.53 -2.95 4.04
C GLY A 3 15.16 -2.07 5.23
N SER A 4 14.34 -1.03 5.04
CA SER A 4 13.77 -0.23 6.13
C SER A 4 12.51 -0.92 6.68
N TYR A 5 12.17 -0.71 7.97
CA TYR A 5 10.90 -1.15 8.56
C TYR A 5 9.72 -0.88 7.60
N PRO A 6 8.88 -1.89 7.31
CA PRO A 6 7.88 -1.82 6.25
C PRO A 6 6.77 -0.84 6.63
N ASP A 7 6.39 0.02 5.69
CA ASP A 7 5.25 0.92 5.83
C ASP A 7 3.94 0.16 5.55
N ILE A 8 3.96 -0.68 4.51
CA ILE A 8 2.87 -1.56 4.13
C ILE A 8 3.43 -2.79 3.41
N ALA A 9 2.70 -3.90 3.45
CA ALA A 9 3.04 -5.10 2.70
C ALA A 9 2.00 -5.39 1.61
N ALA A 10 2.43 -6.05 0.55
CA ALA A 10 1.58 -6.68 -0.45
C ALA A 10 2.19 -8.05 -0.76
N ASP A 11 1.47 -8.92 -1.46
CA ASP A 11 2.00 -10.24 -1.81
C ASP A 11 3.42 -10.16 -2.42
N TRP A 12 4.37 -10.82 -1.76
CA TRP A 12 5.80 -10.81 -2.07
C TRP A 12 6.26 -12.12 -2.70
N THR A 13 5.35 -13.07 -2.96
CA THR A 13 5.68 -14.39 -3.46
C THR A 13 5.06 -14.60 -4.84
N GLN A 14 5.91 -14.91 -5.82
CA GLN A 14 5.51 -15.02 -7.21
C GLN A 14 5.92 -16.37 -7.77
N VAL A 15 5.06 -16.93 -8.63
CA VAL A 15 5.41 -18.07 -9.47
C VAL A 15 5.98 -17.54 -10.77
N LEU A 16 7.28 -17.72 -10.97
CA LEU A 16 8.02 -17.17 -12.10
C LEU A 16 8.59 -18.30 -12.97
N PRO A 17 8.72 -18.10 -14.29
CA PRO A 17 9.46 -19.01 -15.15
C PRO A 17 10.85 -19.25 -14.57
N ASN A 18 11.26 -20.51 -14.53
CA ASN A 18 12.60 -20.88 -14.11
C ASN A 18 13.58 -20.57 -15.23
N HIS A 19 14.66 -19.85 -14.93
CA HIS A 19 15.68 -19.51 -15.91
C HIS A 19 16.44 -20.73 -16.48
N ASP A 20 16.42 -21.87 -15.76
CA ASP A 20 17.10 -23.11 -16.14
C ASP A 20 16.20 -24.09 -16.91
N ASP A 21 14.93 -23.74 -17.17
CA ASP A 21 13.95 -24.61 -17.80
C ASP A 21 13.13 -23.82 -18.84
N THR A 22 12.80 -24.43 -19.98
CA THR A 22 11.97 -23.80 -21.01
C THR A 22 10.49 -23.79 -20.66
N ASP A 23 10.03 -24.71 -19.80
CA ASP A 23 8.62 -24.86 -19.42
C ASP A 23 8.39 -24.85 -17.89
N GLY A 24 9.47 -24.85 -17.10
CA GLY A 24 9.42 -24.90 -15.64
C GLY A 24 9.08 -23.56 -15.00
N TYR A 25 8.36 -23.61 -13.88
CA TYR A 25 8.13 -22.47 -13.00
C TYR A 25 8.67 -22.77 -11.60
N HIS A 26 9.05 -21.73 -10.88
CA HIS A 26 9.47 -21.82 -9.49
C HIS A 26 8.85 -20.69 -8.68
N GLU A 27 8.66 -20.95 -7.40
CA GLU A 27 8.19 -19.94 -6.46
C GLU A 27 9.39 -19.15 -5.93
N THR A 28 9.35 -17.82 -6.06
CA THR A 28 10.35 -16.91 -5.50
C THR A 28 9.67 -15.86 -4.64
N SER A 29 10.29 -15.55 -3.50
CA SER A 29 9.78 -14.57 -2.54
C SER A 29 10.75 -13.40 -2.36
N GLY A 30 10.22 -12.19 -2.21
CA GLY A 30 11.02 -11.00 -1.92
C GLY A 30 10.21 -9.70 -1.89
N THR A 31 10.61 -8.75 -1.04
CA THR A 31 9.95 -7.43 -0.93
C THR A 31 10.00 -6.63 -2.24
N SER A 32 10.96 -6.94 -3.11
CA SER A 32 11.04 -6.43 -4.48
C SER A 32 9.84 -6.80 -5.35
N PHE A 33 9.06 -7.82 -4.99
CA PHE A 33 7.78 -8.17 -5.64
C PHE A 33 6.58 -7.48 -5.00
N ALA A 34 6.60 -7.24 -3.69
CA ALA A 34 5.54 -6.48 -3.01
C ALA A 34 5.47 -5.02 -3.49
N THR A 35 6.63 -4.39 -3.64
CA THR A 35 6.73 -2.96 -4.04
C THR A 35 5.98 -2.64 -5.35
N PRO A 36 6.22 -3.33 -6.48
CA PRO A 36 5.51 -3.06 -7.73
C PRO A 36 4.02 -3.41 -7.64
N ARG A 37 3.61 -4.38 -6.80
CA ARG A 37 2.18 -4.66 -6.57
C ARG A 37 1.46 -3.51 -5.87
N THR A 38 2.04 -2.98 -4.78
CA THR A 38 1.48 -1.80 -4.12
C THR A 38 1.43 -0.60 -5.06
N ALA A 39 2.50 -0.38 -5.84
CA ALA A 39 2.52 0.69 -6.84
C ALA A 39 1.45 0.50 -7.92
N GLY A 40 1.19 -0.73 -8.36
CA GLY A 40 0.13 -1.06 -9.31
C GLY A 40 -1.27 -0.75 -8.77
N ILE A 41 -1.56 -1.13 -7.52
CA ILE A 41 -2.83 -0.82 -6.84
C ILE A 41 -3.07 0.70 -6.81
N LEU A 42 -2.08 1.47 -6.34
CA LEU A 42 -2.18 2.93 -6.28
C LEU A 42 -2.29 3.57 -7.66
N SER A 43 -1.58 3.04 -8.66
CA SER A 43 -1.64 3.54 -10.04
C SER A 43 -3.03 3.35 -10.64
N LEU A 44 -3.69 2.22 -10.35
CA LEU A 44 -5.05 1.96 -10.80
C LEU A 44 -6.04 2.94 -10.16
N VAL A 45 -5.97 3.13 -8.84
CA VAL A 45 -6.81 4.09 -8.10
C VAL A 45 -6.61 5.51 -8.64
N LEU A 46 -5.35 5.95 -8.81
CA LEU A 46 -5.06 7.27 -9.38
C LEU A 46 -5.58 7.43 -10.80
N THR A 47 -5.52 6.37 -11.62
CA THR A 47 -6.04 6.40 -12.99
C THR A 47 -7.56 6.62 -12.98
N GLN A 48 -8.30 5.88 -12.14
CA GLN A 48 -9.74 6.05 -11.98
C GLN A 48 -10.10 7.45 -11.48
N LEU A 49 -9.41 7.96 -10.45
CA LEU A 49 -9.66 9.30 -9.90
C LEU A 49 -9.37 10.41 -10.92
N ARG A 50 -8.30 10.26 -11.74
CA ARG A 50 -7.99 11.21 -12.80
C ARG A 50 -9.02 11.19 -13.93
N GLU A 51 -9.50 10.00 -14.29
CA GLU A 51 -10.53 9.84 -15.32
C GLU A 51 -11.82 10.55 -14.92
N ILE A 52 -12.33 10.32 -13.71
CA ILE A 52 -13.59 10.96 -13.26
C ILE A 52 -13.45 12.47 -13.03
N SER A 53 -12.24 12.95 -12.73
CA SER A 53 -11.98 14.35 -12.43
C SER A 53 -11.57 15.16 -13.67
N GLY A 54 -11.43 14.50 -14.83
CA GLY A 54 -10.99 15.12 -16.08
C GLY A 54 -9.51 15.56 -16.06
N ASP A 55 -8.71 15.00 -15.17
CA ASP A 55 -7.29 15.35 -15.03
C ASP A 55 -6.43 14.62 -16.07
N THR A 56 -6.29 15.26 -17.23
CA THR A 56 -5.46 14.78 -18.35
C THR A 56 -4.02 15.30 -18.30
N GLY A 57 -3.63 15.98 -17.22
CA GLY A 57 -2.32 16.61 -17.11
C GLY A 57 -1.19 15.60 -16.87
N SER A 58 0.04 15.99 -17.21
CA SER A 58 1.21 15.19 -16.84
C SER A 58 1.38 15.17 -15.32
N GLY A 59 1.54 13.99 -14.72
CA GLY A 59 1.74 13.84 -13.27
C GLY A 59 3.00 14.52 -12.72
N ALA A 60 3.95 14.88 -13.58
CA ALA A 60 5.19 15.57 -13.22
C ALA A 60 5.17 17.10 -13.49
N SER A 61 4.01 17.68 -13.83
CA SER A 61 3.91 19.13 -14.07
C SER A 61 4.07 19.92 -12.77
N GLU A 62 4.89 20.98 -12.81
CA GLU A 62 5.06 21.93 -11.70
C GLU A 62 3.75 22.68 -11.37
N GLU A 63 2.85 22.81 -12.34
CA GLU A 63 1.54 23.48 -12.22
C GLU A 63 0.60 22.74 -11.25
N ARG A 64 0.91 21.50 -10.88
CA ARG A 64 0.10 20.67 -9.99
C ARG A 64 0.29 20.97 -8.51
N GLY A 65 1.29 21.78 -8.15
CA GLY A 65 1.51 22.17 -6.75
C GLY A 65 1.63 20.98 -5.77
N GLY A 66 2.17 19.84 -6.22
CA GLY A 66 2.31 18.62 -5.41
C GLY A 66 1.07 17.71 -5.38
N GLN A 67 0.03 18.01 -6.17
CA GLN A 67 -1.18 17.17 -6.26
C GLN A 67 -1.00 16.00 -7.26
N LEU A 68 -1.39 14.82 -6.80
CA LEU A 68 -1.40 13.58 -7.61
C LEU A 68 -2.65 13.51 -8.51
N VAL A 69 -3.74 14.14 -8.11
CA VAL A 69 -4.94 14.38 -8.93
C VAL A 69 -5.30 15.86 -8.80
N ASN A 70 -5.49 16.55 -9.92
CA ASN A 70 -5.84 17.97 -9.97
C ASN A 70 -6.93 18.18 -11.04
N GLY A 71 -8.16 17.82 -10.69
CA GLY A 71 -9.34 18.06 -11.52
C GLY A 71 -10.23 19.16 -10.96
N THR A 72 -11.29 19.52 -11.69
CA THR A 72 -12.14 20.69 -11.37
C THR A 72 -12.81 20.62 -9.99
N ASN A 73 -13.18 19.42 -9.54
CA ASN A 73 -13.91 19.19 -8.28
C ASN A 73 -13.22 18.19 -7.35
N LEU A 74 -12.04 17.71 -7.72
CA LEU A 74 -11.31 16.68 -6.97
C LEU A 74 -9.82 16.95 -7.03
N SER A 75 -9.22 17.17 -5.87
CA SER A 75 -7.78 17.32 -5.72
C SER A 75 -7.27 16.34 -4.67
N ILE A 76 -6.29 15.52 -5.03
CA ILE A 76 -5.71 14.51 -4.14
C ILE A 76 -4.22 14.75 -4.00
N THR A 77 -3.77 14.89 -2.76
CA THR A 77 -2.35 15.00 -2.40
C THR A 77 -1.75 13.63 -2.11
N ASN A 78 -0.42 13.56 -2.06
CA ASN A 78 0.29 12.35 -1.64
C ASN A 78 -0.06 11.93 -0.20
N SER A 79 -0.31 12.89 0.70
CA SER A 79 -0.70 12.59 2.08
C SER A 79 -2.05 11.90 2.14
N GLN A 80 -3.05 12.41 1.40
CA GLN A 80 -4.38 11.81 1.35
C GLN A 80 -4.36 10.42 0.75
N LEU A 81 -3.59 10.20 -0.32
CA LEU A 81 -3.42 8.88 -0.92
C LEU A 81 -2.80 7.88 0.07
N ARG A 82 -1.77 8.31 0.82
CA ARG A 82 -1.13 7.48 1.84
C ARG A 82 -2.05 7.17 3.01
N ASP A 83 -2.78 8.16 3.51
CA ASP A 83 -3.75 7.94 4.59
C ASP A 83 -4.84 6.96 4.16
N ALA A 84 -5.39 7.10 2.95
CA ALA A 84 -6.34 6.15 2.41
C ALA A 84 -5.75 4.74 2.31
N LEU A 85 -4.50 4.61 1.87
CA LEU A 85 -3.78 3.33 1.84
C LEU A 85 -3.68 2.71 3.24
N ASN A 86 -3.33 3.51 4.24
CA ASN A 86 -3.22 3.08 5.63
C ASN A 86 -4.58 2.60 6.18
N LEU A 87 -5.67 3.32 5.88
CA LEU A 87 -7.04 2.95 6.25
C LEU A 87 -7.45 1.61 5.63
N SER A 88 -7.15 1.42 4.35
CA SER A 88 -7.55 0.23 3.58
C SER A 88 -6.79 -1.05 3.97
N ALA A 89 -5.55 -0.92 4.47
CA ALA A 89 -4.68 -2.04 4.80
C ALA A 89 -5.34 -2.96 5.84
N TRP A 90 -5.02 -4.26 5.86
CA TRP A 90 -5.59 -5.18 6.86
C TRP A 90 -4.53 -6.12 7.42
N TYR A 91 -4.75 -6.64 8.62
CA TYR A 91 -3.86 -7.65 9.19
C TYR A 91 -4.43 -9.05 8.98
N PRO A 92 -3.69 -9.96 8.35
CA PRO A 92 -4.06 -11.36 8.31
C PRO A 92 -4.20 -11.94 9.70
N SER A 93 -5.41 -12.40 10.00
CA SER A 93 -5.69 -13.29 11.12
C SER A 93 -5.31 -14.73 10.77
N TYR A 94 -5.21 -15.60 11.78
CA TYR A 94 -5.04 -17.04 11.57
C TYR A 94 -6.10 -17.65 10.63
N SER A 95 -7.35 -17.17 10.69
CA SER A 95 -8.46 -17.65 9.84
C SER A 95 -8.41 -17.16 8.39
N THR A 96 -7.65 -16.10 8.13
CA THR A 96 -7.49 -15.49 6.79
C THR A 96 -6.10 -15.75 6.21
N TRP A 97 -5.23 -16.41 6.97
CA TRP A 97 -3.88 -16.74 6.54
C TRP A 97 -3.92 -17.98 5.63
N ASP A 98 -3.34 -17.85 4.44
CA ASP A 98 -3.20 -18.93 3.49
C ASP A 98 -1.73 -19.38 3.39
N PRO A 99 -1.36 -20.56 3.91
CA PRO A 99 0.00 -21.10 3.83
C PRO A 99 0.52 -21.28 2.41
N SER A 100 -0.36 -21.35 1.40
CA SER A 100 0.00 -21.50 0.00
C SER A 100 0.19 -20.19 -0.75
N SER A 101 -0.14 -19.05 -0.11
CA SER A 101 -0.02 -17.70 -0.69
C SER A 101 1.35 -17.06 -0.49
N GLY A 102 2.34 -17.80 0.03
CA GLY A 102 3.67 -17.27 0.34
C GLY A 102 3.73 -16.27 1.50
N THR A 103 2.60 -16.02 2.17
CA THR A 103 2.55 -15.14 3.33
C THR A 103 3.09 -15.85 4.58
N MET A 104 4.07 -15.24 5.25
CA MET A 104 4.51 -15.66 6.59
C MET A 104 3.38 -15.40 7.60
N PRO A 105 3.23 -16.25 8.63
CA PRO A 105 2.22 -16.04 9.66
C PRO A 105 2.47 -14.71 10.37
N ILE A 106 1.43 -13.86 10.41
CA ILE A 106 1.48 -12.55 11.05
C ILE A 106 1.15 -12.69 12.54
N SER A 107 1.98 -12.10 13.39
CA SER A 107 1.80 -12.11 14.83
C SER A 107 0.48 -11.43 15.20
N PRO A 108 -0.42 -12.05 15.99
CA PRO A 108 -1.61 -11.37 16.48
C PRO A 108 -1.28 -10.28 17.51
N VAL A 109 -0.06 -10.24 18.04
CA VAL A 109 0.44 -9.22 18.96
C VAL A 109 1.38 -8.29 18.19
N ALA A 110 1.05 -7.01 18.14
CA ALA A 110 1.81 -5.97 17.43
C ALA A 110 2.17 -6.34 15.98
N PRO A 111 1.19 -6.71 15.12
CA PRO A 111 1.43 -7.08 13.73
C PRO A 111 2.09 -5.98 12.90
N CYS A 112 1.90 -4.73 13.31
CA CYS A 112 2.60 -3.57 12.78
C CYS A 112 4.11 -3.76 12.71
N THR A 113 4.71 -4.50 13.64
CA THR A 113 6.16 -4.73 13.65
C THR A 113 6.66 -5.54 12.45
N GLN A 114 5.77 -6.31 11.81
CA GLN A 114 6.09 -7.18 10.68
C GLN A 114 5.65 -6.59 9.34
N VAL A 115 4.51 -5.91 9.28
CA VAL A 115 3.90 -5.45 8.00
C VAL A 115 3.43 -4.00 8.01
N GLY A 116 3.88 -3.19 8.98
CA GLY A 116 3.53 -1.77 9.05
C GLY A 116 2.03 -1.56 9.24
N TRP A 117 1.40 -0.71 8.42
CA TRP A 117 -0.05 -0.48 8.46
C TRP A 117 -0.89 -1.72 8.12
N GLY A 118 -0.31 -2.72 7.45
CA GLY A 118 -0.98 -3.98 7.10
C GLY A 118 -0.60 -4.50 5.73
N VAL A 119 -1.43 -5.40 5.22
CA VAL A 119 -1.34 -6.01 3.90
C VAL A 119 -2.36 -5.37 2.96
N VAL A 120 -1.99 -5.20 1.69
CA VAL A 120 -2.89 -4.78 0.61
C VAL A 120 -2.85 -5.72 -0.58
N ASN A 121 -3.97 -5.81 -1.28
CA ASN A 121 -4.15 -6.56 -2.51
C ASN A 121 -5.18 -5.85 -3.42
N MET A 122 -5.60 -6.50 -4.51
CA MET A 122 -6.53 -5.90 -5.47
C MET A 122 -7.93 -5.62 -4.90
N SER A 123 -8.37 -6.29 -3.82
CA SER A 123 -9.66 -5.97 -3.19
C SER A 123 -9.66 -4.62 -2.46
N ASN A 124 -8.48 -4.02 -2.25
CA ASN A 124 -8.36 -2.68 -1.66
C ASN A 124 -8.58 -1.54 -2.67
N VAL A 125 -8.59 -1.82 -3.98
CA VAL A 125 -8.73 -0.79 -5.02
C VAL A 125 -10.05 -0.05 -4.91
N GLU A 126 -11.18 -0.76 -4.84
CA GLU A 126 -12.51 -0.12 -4.79
C GLU A 126 -12.68 0.73 -3.51
N PRO A 127 -12.40 0.21 -2.29
CA PRO A 127 -12.51 1.03 -1.08
C PRO A 127 -11.60 2.27 -1.09
N LEU A 128 -10.39 2.15 -1.68
CA LEU A 128 -9.49 3.28 -1.85
C LEU A 128 -10.07 4.35 -2.77
N TYR A 129 -10.58 3.93 -3.92
CA TYR A 129 -11.19 4.81 -4.90
C TYR A 129 -12.43 5.50 -4.33
N GLU A 130 -13.37 4.75 -3.76
CA GLU A 130 -14.61 5.30 -3.18
C GLU A 130 -14.31 6.29 -2.06
N HIS A 131 -13.30 6.00 -1.22
CA HIS A 131 -12.88 6.90 -0.16
C HIS A 131 -12.30 8.21 -0.66
N LEU A 132 -11.37 8.14 -1.62
CA LEU A 132 -10.73 9.33 -2.17
C LEU A 132 -11.68 10.14 -3.05
N ALA A 133 -12.65 9.49 -3.71
CA ALA A 133 -13.70 10.15 -4.47
C ALA A 133 -14.79 10.78 -3.58
N GLY A 134 -14.79 10.52 -2.27
CA GLY A 134 -15.79 11.02 -1.33
C GLY A 134 -17.15 10.31 -1.43
N ILE A 135 -17.18 9.09 -1.98
CA ILE A 135 -18.38 8.26 -2.14
C ILE A 135 -18.68 7.53 -0.82
N GLU A 136 -17.68 6.85 -0.26
CA GLU A 136 -17.79 6.12 1.00
C GLU A 136 -16.65 6.47 1.96
N THR A 137 -16.85 6.33 3.28
CA THR A 137 -15.79 6.55 4.26
C THR A 137 -15.25 5.22 4.76
N MET A 138 -13.92 5.06 4.78
CA MET A 138 -13.30 3.93 5.47
C MET A 138 -13.23 4.19 6.98
N PRO A 139 -13.40 3.14 7.80
CA PRO A 139 -13.30 3.27 9.25
C PRO A 139 -11.86 3.55 9.69
N ASP A 140 -11.73 4.26 10.81
CA ASP A 140 -10.44 4.51 11.44
C ASP A 140 -9.72 3.23 11.83
N ARG A 141 -8.39 3.29 11.82
CA ARG A 141 -7.53 2.19 12.26
C ARG A 141 -7.64 1.98 13.77
N PRO A 142 -7.50 0.73 14.25
CA PRO A 142 -7.39 0.45 15.68
C PRO A 142 -6.29 1.29 16.36
N ALA A 143 -6.56 1.77 17.57
CA ALA A 143 -5.69 2.71 18.26
C ALA A 143 -4.29 2.15 18.57
N ASP A 144 -4.19 0.86 18.82
CA ASP A 144 -2.93 0.14 19.04
C ASP A 144 -2.05 0.12 17.77
N VAL A 145 -2.67 -0.01 16.60
CA VAL A 145 -2.00 0.06 15.30
C VAL A 145 -1.45 1.46 15.05
N VAL A 146 -2.28 2.48 15.25
CA VAL A 146 -1.89 3.89 15.10
C VAL A 146 -0.74 4.22 16.05
N ALA A 147 -0.86 3.83 17.33
CA ALA A 147 0.19 4.06 18.33
C ALA A 147 1.51 3.37 17.95
N CYS A 148 1.45 2.15 17.42
CA CYS A 148 2.64 1.43 16.97
C CYS A 148 3.32 2.14 15.78
N MET A 149 2.56 2.56 14.77
CA MET A 149 3.13 3.25 13.61
C MET A 149 3.69 4.62 13.98
N GLN A 150 3.01 5.35 14.86
CA GLN A 150 3.49 6.63 15.38
C GLN A 150 4.81 6.46 16.15
N LEU A 151 4.89 5.48 17.05
CA LEU A 151 6.13 5.20 17.80
C LEU A 151 7.29 4.88 16.86
N ASN A 152 7.05 4.11 15.80
CA ASN A 152 8.08 3.82 14.79
C ASN A 152 8.56 5.09 14.06
N GLN A 153 7.64 6.01 13.74
CA GLN A 153 8.00 7.28 13.13
C GLN A 153 8.79 8.17 14.11
N ASP A 154 8.33 8.31 15.36
CA ASP A 154 9.00 9.09 16.40
C ASP A 154 10.43 8.59 16.65
N MET A 155 10.64 7.26 16.71
CA MET A 155 11.97 6.67 16.85
C MET A 155 12.87 6.98 15.65
N ARG A 156 12.33 6.96 14.43
CA ARG A 156 13.09 7.30 13.22
C ARG A 156 13.49 8.76 13.21
N GLU A 157 12.59 9.65 13.57
CA GLU A 157 12.86 11.09 13.67
C GLU A 157 13.88 11.38 14.78
N ALA A 158 13.76 10.74 15.93
CA ALA A 158 14.72 10.89 17.02
C ALA A 158 16.14 10.47 16.65
N TYR A 159 16.29 9.45 15.79
CA TYR A 159 17.60 8.93 15.38
C TYR A 159 18.16 9.58 14.11
N TRP A 160 17.31 9.91 13.13
CA TRP A 160 17.71 10.38 11.79
C TRP A 160 17.24 11.80 11.45
N GLY A 161 16.48 12.47 12.31
CA GLY A 161 15.91 13.80 12.08
C GLY A 161 16.88 14.98 12.28
N SER A 162 18.17 14.71 12.52
CA SER A 162 19.24 15.70 12.65
C SER A 162 20.06 15.87 11.37
#